data_AF-A0A847JG96-F1
#
_entry.id   AF-A0A847JG96-F1
#
_cell.length_a   1.000
_cell.length_b   1.000
_cell.length_c   1.000
_cell.angle_alpha   90.00
_cell.angle_beta   90.00
_cell.angle_gamma   90.00
#
_symmetry.space_group_name_H-M   'P 1'
#
loop_
_entity.id
_entity.type
_entity.pdbx_description
1 polymer ?
#
loop_
_entity_poly.entity_id
_entity_poly.type
_entity_poly.pdbx_seq_one_letter_code
_entity_poly.pdbx_strand_id
1 'polypeptide(L)'
;MTETVVVDAVEFPLAVALRATGETRRKTEIVVLGSGREVRNARWADSRRHWDAGSGIRSLDDLDAVVAFFEARRGRLHGFLFRDPLDDRSG
;
A
#
# COMPACT_ATOMS: atom_id res chain seq x y z
N MET A 1 -7.30 16.86 10.70
CA MET A 1 -7.80 17.05 9.32
C MET A 1 -7.42 15.81 8.55
N THR A 2 -8.31 14.83 8.47
CA THR A 2 -8.07 13.60 7.71
C THR A 2 -8.26 13.96 6.24
N GLU A 3 -7.19 13.86 5.44
CA GLU A 3 -7.27 14.02 4.00
C GLU A 3 -8.16 12.89 3.46
N THR A 4 -9.35 13.22 2.99
CA THR A 4 -10.25 12.24 2.38
C THR A 4 -9.66 11.87 1.02
N VAL A 5 -9.01 10.72 0.95
CA VAL A 5 -8.59 10.13 -0.32
C VAL A 5 -9.86 9.71 -1.06
N VAL A 6 -10.07 10.25 -2.26
CA VAL A 6 -11.13 9.77 -3.16
C VAL A 6 -10.69 8.41 -3.71
N VAL A 7 -11.43 7.37 -3.33
CA VAL A 7 -11.21 6.00 -3.80
C VAL A 7 -12.32 5.64 -4.78
N ASP A 8 -11.94 5.33 -6.01
CA ASP A 8 -12.86 4.79 -7.00
C ASP A 8 -13.17 3.33 -6.66
N ALA A 9 -14.42 2.90 -6.86
CA ALA A 9 -14.85 1.50 -6.70
C ALA A 9 -14.40 0.63 -7.88
N VAL A 10 -13.10 0.65 -8.19
CA VAL A 10 -12.44 -0.12 -9.23
C VAL A 10 -11.36 -0.97 -8.59
N GLU A 11 -11.23 -2.23 -9.02
CA GLU A 11 -10.23 -3.16 -8.50
C GLU A 11 -8.97 -3.18 -9.37
N PHE A 12 -7.80 -3.19 -8.71
CA PHE A 12 -6.50 -3.46 -9.33
C PHE A 12 -6.48 -4.88 -9.95
N PRO A 13 -5.70 -5.13 -11.03
CA PRO A 13 -5.62 -6.44 -11.67
C PRO A 13 -5.37 -7.59 -10.67
N LEU A 14 -6.38 -8.45 -10.52
CA LEU A 14 -6.44 -9.44 -9.44
C LEU A 14 -5.29 -10.45 -9.49
N ALA A 15 -4.91 -10.91 -10.69
CA ALA A 15 -3.83 -11.89 -10.88
C ALA A 15 -2.48 -11.37 -10.36
N VAL A 16 -2.22 -10.08 -10.51
CA VAL A 16 -1.03 -9.40 -9.98
C VAL A 16 -1.19 -9.15 -8.48
N ALA A 17 -2.36 -8.66 -8.06
CA ALA A 17 -2.66 -8.38 -6.65
C ALA A 17 -2.37 -9.59 -5.75
N LEU A 18 -2.95 -10.75 -6.07
CA LEU A 18 -2.86 -11.98 -5.28
C LEU A 18 -1.44 -12.57 -5.16
N ARG A 19 -0.51 -12.11 -6.01
CA ARG A 19 0.89 -12.56 -6.04
C ARG A 19 1.86 -11.50 -5.54
N ALA A 20 1.35 -10.30 -5.22
CA ALA A 20 2.16 -9.22 -4.71
C ALA A 20 2.73 -9.56 -3.34
N THR A 21 3.96 -9.13 -3.09
CA THR A 21 4.62 -9.25 -1.79
C THR A 21 4.31 -8.02 -0.96
N GLY A 22 3.92 -8.24 0.29
CA GLY A 22 3.50 -7.18 1.20
C GLY A 22 4.38 -7.07 2.43
N GLU A 23 4.44 -5.86 2.95
CA GLU A 23 5.09 -5.54 4.20
C GLU A 23 4.19 -4.69 5.09
N THR A 24 4.39 -4.85 6.40
CA THR A 24 3.69 -4.05 7.39
C THR A 24 4.60 -2.95 7.88
N ARG A 25 4.21 -1.70 7.69
CA ARG A 25 4.99 -0.53 8.10
C ARG A 25 4.35 0.16 9.29
N ARG A 26 5.18 0.46 10.30
CA ARG A 26 4.88 1.38 11.39
C ARG A 26 5.81 2.58 11.25
N LYS A 27 5.30 3.79 11.48
CA LYS A 27 6.13 5.00 11.50
C LYS A 27 6.33 5.43 12.94
N THR A 28 7.46 5.01 13.51
CA THR A 28 7.88 5.41 14.87
C THR A 28 9.09 6.31 14.75
N GLU A 29 9.00 7.51 15.31
CA GLU A 29 10.13 8.42 15.41
C GLU A 29 10.77 8.27 16.79
N ILE A 30 12.09 8.08 16.80
CA ILE A 30 12.89 7.95 18.01
C ILE A 30 13.70 9.25 18.16
N VAL A 31 13.44 10.01 19.21
CA VAL A 31 14.09 11.30 19.47
C VAL A 31 14.76 11.27 20.83
N VAL A 32 15.99 11.79 20.91
CA VAL A 32 16.68 12.02 22.18
C VAL A 32 16.40 13.45 22.64
N LEU A 33 15.90 13.60 23.87
CA LEU A 33 15.62 14.91 24.48
C LEU A 33 16.93 15.58 24.91
N GLY A 34 16.90 16.90 25.11
CA GLY A 34 18.03 17.65 25.68
C GLY A 34 18.48 17.17 27.07
N SER A 35 17.65 16.39 27.75
CA SER A 35 17.97 15.71 29.02
C SER A 35 18.66 14.35 28.86
N GLY A 36 18.89 13.87 27.64
CA GLY A 36 19.46 12.55 27.34
C GLY A 36 18.44 11.40 27.36
N ARG A 37 17.17 11.65 27.66
CA ARG A 37 16.10 10.63 27.63
C ARG A 37 15.55 10.43 26.23
N GLU A 38 15.27 9.19 25.85
CA GLU A 38 14.60 8.84 24.59
C GLU A 38 13.07 8.99 24.69
N VAL A 39 12.45 9.46 23.60
CA VAL A 39 11.00 9.43 23.38
C VAL A 39 10.70 8.74 22.06
N ARG A 40 9.72 7.83 22.07
CA ARG A 40 9.21 7.11 20.90
C ARG A 40 7.83 7.62 20.52
N ASN A 41 7.73 8.33 19.40
CA ASN A 41 6.49 8.89 18.90
C ASN A 41 5.94 8.02 17.77
N ALA A 42 4.83 7.31 18.02
CA ALA A 42 4.08 6.62 16.99
C ALA A 42 3.37 7.66 16.11
N ARG A 43 3.94 7.98 14.94
CA ARG A 43 3.40 8.95 13.99
C ARG A 43 2.15 8.44 13.28
N TRP A 44 1.98 7.12 13.22
CA TRP A 44 0.75 6.47 12.77
C TRP A 44 0.12 5.73 13.95
N ALA A 45 -1.20 5.89 14.11
CA ALA A 45 -1.96 5.10 15.07
C ALA A 45 -1.91 3.61 14.72
N ASP A 46 -2.09 3.29 13.44
CA ASP A 46 -2.16 1.91 12.95
C ASP A 46 -1.00 1.55 12.00
N SER A 47 -0.80 0.24 11.85
CA SER A 47 0.07 -0.31 10.81
C SER A 47 -0.51 0.05 9.46
N ARG A 48 0.34 0.39 8.49
CA ARG A 48 -0.06 0.48 7.09
C ARG A 48 0.53 -0.69 6.32
N ARG A 49 -0.25 -1.27 5.40
CA ARG A 49 0.25 -2.27 4.46
C ARG A 49 0.90 -1.57 3.27
N HIS A 50 2.03 -2.06 2.81
CA HIS A 50 2.67 -1.67 1.57
C HIS A 50 2.84 -2.93 0.72
N TRP A 51 2.37 -2.89 -0.52
CA TRP A 51 2.41 -4.01 -1.45
C TRP A 51 3.28 -3.66 -2.66
N ASP A 52 4.24 -4.52 -2.97
CA ASP A 52 5.02 -4.46 -4.20
C ASP A 52 4.30 -5.26 -5.29
N ALA A 53 3.54 -4.55 -6.13
CA ALA A 53 2.85 -5.15 -7.27
C ALA A 53 3.82 -5.73 -8.32
N GLY A 54 5.04 -5.20 -8.43
CA GLY A 54 6.04 -5.68 -9.40
C GLY A 54 6.41 -7.15 -9.17
N SER A 55 6.46 -7.57 -7.90
CA SER A 55 6.70 -8.97 -7.54
C SER A 55 5.62 -9.95 -8.01
N GLY A 56 4.42 -9.46 -8.33
CA GLY A 56 3.27 -10.26 -8.81
C GLY A 56 3.21 -10.45 -10.33
N ILE A 57 4.02 -9.72 -11.10
CA ILE A 57 4.04 -9.77 -12.57
C ILE A 57 4.77 -11.03 -13.04
N ARG A 58 4.11 -11.88 -13.83
CA ARG A 58 4.67 -13.14 -14.34
C ARG A 58 4.68 -13.25 -15.86
N SER A 59 4.05 -12.31 -16.55
CA SER A 59 3.89 -12.32 -18.01
C SER A 59 3.84 -10.90 -18.57
N LEU A 60 3.96 -10.78 -19.89
CA LEU A 60 3.72 -9.50 -20.58
C LEU A 60 2.25 -9.06 -20.47
N ASP A 61 1.31 -10.00 -20.43
CA ASP A 61 -0.11 -9.70 -20.26
C ASP A 61 -0.40 -9.10 -18.87
N ASP A 62 0.26 -9.60 -17.81
CA ASP A 62 0.17 -9.00 -16.47
C ASP A 62 0.70 -7.56 -16.46
N LEU A 63 1.83 -7.34 -17.15
CA LEU A 63 2.44 -6.01 -17.25
C LEU A 63 1.52 -5.05 -18.02
N ASP A 64 0.99 -5.48 -19.15
CA ASP A 64 0.06 -4.70 -19.98
C ASP A 64 -1.21 -4.33 -19.19
N ALA A 65 -1.79 -5.29 -18.46
CA ALA A 65 -2.94 -5.04 -17.60
C ALA A 65 -2.67 -3.98 -16.53
N VAL A 66 -1.49 -3.99 -15.91
CA VAL A 66 -1.10 -3.00 -14.90
C VAL A 66 -0.89 -1.62 -15.53
N VAL A 67 -0.21 -1.55 -16.69
CA VAL A 67 0.01 -0.29 -17.40
C VAL A 67 -1.33 0.32 -17.83
N ALA A 68 -2.17 -0.46 -18.51
CA ALA A 68 -3.49 -0.03 -18.94
C ALA A 68 -4.36 0.44 -17.76
N PHE A 69 -4.27 -0.25 -16.62
CA PHE A 69 -4.97 0.15 -15.40
C PHE A 69 -4.51 1.53 -14.88
N PHE A 70 -3.20 1.75 -14.78
CA PHE A 70 -2.66 3.04 -14.30
C PHE A 70 -2.92 4.18 -15.27
N GLU A 71 -2.88 3.93 -16.58
CA GLU A 71 -3.26 4.94 -17.59
C GLU A 71 -4.74 5.34 -17.46
N ALA A 72 -5.63 4.36 -17.32
CA ALA A 72 -7.07 4.61 -17.11
C ALA A 72 -7.34 5.41 -15.83
N ARG A 73 -6.49 5.29 -14.80
CA ARG A 73 -6.62 6.02 -13.51
C ARG A 73 -5.78 7.29 -13.42
N ARG A 74 -5.09 7.67 -14.50
CA ARG A 74 -4.19 8.84 -14.53
C ARG A 74 -3.13 8.78 -13.42
N GLY A 75 -2.60 7.58 -13.17
CA GLY A 75 -1.57 7.33 -12.17
C GLY A 75 -2.04 7.61 -10.74
N ARG A 76 -1.41 8.59 -10.09
CA ARG A 76 -1.64 8.94 -8.67
C ARG A 76 -2.89 9.79 -8.42
N LEU A 77 -3.63 10.14 -9.46
CA LEU A 77 -4.77 11.05 -9.35
C LEU A 77 -5.97 10.41 -8.63
N HIS A 78 -6.16 9.10 -8.79
CA HIS A 78 -7.28 8.35 -8.20
C HIS A 78 -6.79 7.21 -7.31
N GLY A 79 -7.42 7.05 -6.15
CA GLY A 79 -7.32 5.82 -5.37
C GLY A 79 -8.16 4.71 -5.99
N PHE A 80 -7.79 3.46 -5.73
CA PHE A 80 -8.50 2.26 -6.20
C PHE A 80 -8.45 1.15 -5.15
N LEU A 81 -9.28 0.13 -5.32
CA LEU A 81 -9.32 -1.03 -4.46
C LEU A 81 -8.20 -2.00 -4.81
N PHE A 82 -7.44 -2.41 -3.81
CA PHE A 82 -6.41 -3.43 -3.92
C PHE A 82 -6.83 -4.62 -3.06
N ARG A 83 -6.87 -5.83 -3.65
CA ARG A 83 -7.19 -7.04 -2.89
C ARG A 83 -5.95 -7.60 -2.22
N ASP A 84 -5.98 -7.68 -0.90
CA ASP A 84 -4.88 -8.19 -0.09
C ASP A 84 -4.81 -9.73 -0.21
N PRO A 85 -3.68 -10.32 -0.63
CA PRO A 85 -3.50 -11.77 -0.67
C PRO A 85 -3.64 -12.49 0.67
N LEU A 86 -3.52 -11.76 1.78
CA LEU A 86 -3.56 -12.27 3.15
C LEU A 86 -4.85 -11.90 3.89
N ASP A 87 -5.85 -11.36 3.18
CA ASP A 87 -7.15 -11.01 3.78
C ASP A 87 -7.80 -12.19 4.51
N ASP A 88 -7.58 -13.43 4.04
CA ASP A 88 -8.12 -14.66 4.63
C ASP A 88 -7.34 -15.17 5.87
N ARG A 89 -6.21 -14.54 6.20
CA ARG A 89 -5.28 -15.00 7.27
C ARG A 89 -5.03 -13.97 8.36
N SER A 90 -5.76 -12.87 8.36
CA SER A 90 -5.64 -11.80 9.36
C SER A 90 -6.45 -12.17 10.61
N GLY A 91 -5.82 -12.88 11.55
CA GLY A 91 -6.30 -13.11 12.93
C GLY A 91 -5.45 -12.35 13.94
#